data_AF-A0A2X0R219-F1
#
_entry.id   AF-A0A2X0R219-F1
#
_cell.length_a   1.000
_cell.length_b   1.000
_cell.length_c   1.000
_cell.angle_alpha   90.00
_cell.angle_beta   90.00
_cell.angle_gamma   90.00
#
_symmetry.space_group_name_H-M   'P 1'
#
loop_
_entity.id
_entity.type
_entity.pdbx_description
1 polymer ?
#
loop_
_entity_poly.entity_id
_entity_poly.type
_entity_poly.pdbx_seq_one_letter_code
_entity_poly.pdbx_strand_id
1 'polypeptide(L)'
;MLENEYFVFTGTLTTMTRKQAQSIIIGLKGHNQNAVTKKTTRLVTGNFPIDLIKGYHHSHKILEAKQSKRKGQRIMIMTEKEFIEFLAQTFQLLSKGL
;
A
#
# COMPACT_ATOMS: atom_id res chain seq x y z
N MET A 1 15.69 -1.02 5.33
CA MET A 1 14.77 -0.20 6.16
C MET A 1 13.92 0.70 5.26
N LEU A 2 12.75 1.18 5.72
CA LEU A 2 11.72 1.82 4.87
C LEU A 2 11.59 3.34 5.05
N GLU A 3 12.63 4.04 5.48
CA GLU A 3 12.61 5.47 5.87
C GLU A 3 12.12 6.42 4.77
N ASN A 4 12.28 6.04 3.49
CA ASN A 4 11.84 6.87 2.36
C ASN A 4 10.56 6.35 1.69
N GLU A 5 9.88 5.41 2.32
CA GLU A 5 8.70 4.75 1.77
C GLU A 5 7.42 5.23 2.47
N TYR A 6 6.46 5.68 1.66
CA TYR A 6 5.21 6.29 2.09
C TYR A 6 4.03 5.48 1.54
N PHE A 7 3.29 4.87 2.46
CA PHE A 7 2.24 3.90 2.19
C PHE A 7 0.85 4.50 2.38
N VAL A 8 -0.01 4.28 1.39
CA VAL A 8 -1.46 4.51 1.49
C VAL A 8 -2.16 3.18 1.37
N PHE A 9 -3.16 2.92 2.22
CA PHE A 9 -3.99 1.71 2.14
C PHE A 9 -5.39 2.06 1.66
N THR A 10 -5.95 1.23 0.80
CA THR A 10 -7.34 1.36 0.31
C THR A 10 -7.98 -0.01 0.15
N GLY A 11 -9.30 -0.11 0.35
CA GLY A 11 -9.97 -1.40 0.46
C GLY A 11 -9.74 -2.09 1.80
N THR A 12 -10.39 -3.22 2.00
CA THR A 12 -10.28 -4.06 3.20
C THR A 12 -9.19 -5.11 2.98
N LEU A 13 -8.19 -5.12 3.88
CA LEU A 13 -7.20 -6.19 3.93
C LEU A 13 -7.83 -7.41 4.62
N THR A 14 -7.60 -8.61 4.09
CA THR A 14 -8.20 -9.85 4.59
C THR A 14 -7.28 -10.63 5.53
N THR A 15 -5.97 -10.46 5.41
CA THR A 15 -4.97 -11.20 6.21
C THR A 15 -4.62 -10.51 7.52
N MET A 16 -4.84 -9.20 7.60
CA MET A 16 -4.60 -8.40 8.80
C MET A 16 -5.46 -7.14 8.82
N THR A 17 -5.65 -6.55 10.00
CA THR A 17 -6.28 -5.24 10.09
C THR A 17 -5.38 -4.16 9.49
N ARG A 18 -5.98 -3.08 8.97
CA ARG A 18 -5.22 -1.91 8.51
C ARG A 18 -4.29 -1.37 9.59
N LYS A 19 -4.73 -1.36 10.86
CA LYS A 19 -3.90 -0.90 11.99
C LYS A 19 -2.66 -1.77 12.17
N GLN A 20 -2.78 -3.09 12.05
CA GLN A 20 -1.62 -4.00 12.11
C GLN A 20 -0.66 -3.74 10.94
N ALA A 21 -1.16 -3.63 9.71
CA ALA A 21 -0.33 -3.30 8.56
C ALA A 21 0.43 -1.98 8.75
N GLN A 22 -0.25 -0.94 9.24
CA GLN A 22 0.34 0.36 9.54
C GLN A 22 1.39 0.28 10.64
N SER A 23 1.16 -0.49 11.71
CA SER A 23 2.14 -0.71 12.78
C SER A 23 3.40 -1.41 12.27
N ILE A 24 3.27 -2.39 11.36
CA ILE A 24 4.43 -3.04 10.74
C ILE A 24 5.25 -2.02 9.94
N ILE A 25 4.61 -1.19 9.12
CA ILE A 25 5.28 -0.13 8.37
C ILE A 25 6.06 0.81 9.29
N ILE A 26 5.45 1.25 10.40
CA ILE A 26 6.12 2.11 11.40
C ILE A 26 7.32 1.38 12.02
N GLY A 27 7.16 0.11 12.40
CA GLY A 27 8.25 -0.71 12.95
C GLY A 27 9.43 -0.87 12.00
N LEU A 28 9.17 -0.86 10.69
CA LEU A 28 10.18 -0.87 9.63
C LEU A 28 10.70 0.54 9.25
N LYS A 29 10.34 1.56 10.05
CA LYS A 29 10.65 3.00 9.88
C LYS A 29 10.01 3.67 8.66
N GLY A 30 8.99 3.06 8.06
CA GLY A 30 8.21 3.68 6.98
C GLY A 30 7.10 4.61 7.46
N HIS A 31 6.43 5.25 6.50
CA HIS A 31 5.43 6.28 6.78
C HIS A 31 4.04 5.89 6.28
N ASN A 32 3.03 5.98 7.15
CA ASN A 32 1.64 5.80 6.76
C ASN A 32 0.99 7.12 6.35
N GLN A 33 0.12 7.08 5.35
CA GLN A 33 -0.62 8.22 4.83
C GLN A 33 -2.10 7.88 4.62
N ASN A 34 -2.96 8.88 4.76
CA ASN A 34 -4.41 8.75 4.59
C ASN A 34 -4.90 9.04 3.15
N ALA A 35 -4.07 9.72 2.35
CA ALA A 35 -4.38 10.13 0.98
C ALA A 35 -3.14 9.99 0.08
N VAL A 36 -3.37 9.86 -1.22
CA VAL A 36 -2.28 9.83 -2.20
C VAL A 36 -1.72 11.25 -2.34
N THR A 37 -0.41 11.39 -2.19
CA THR A 37 0.32 12.67 -2.28
C THR A 37 1.50 12.52 -3.22
N LYS A 38 2.20 13.62 -3.52
CA LYS A 38 3.46 13.60 -4.30
C LYS A 38 4.58 12.77 -3.64
N LYS A 39 4.51 12.55 -2.31
CA LYS A 39 5.48 11.74 -1.57
C LYS A 39 5.14 10.25 -1.55
N THR A 40 3.90 9.87 -1.87
CA THR A 40 3.44 8.48 -1.80
C THR A 40 4.26 7.62 -2.75
N THR A 41 4.90 6.58 -2.21
CA THR A 41 5.68 5.62 -2.99
C THR A 41 4.91 4.34 -3.24
N ARG A 42 3.94 4.00 -2.36
CA ARG A 42 3.18 2.75 -2.43
C ARG A 42 1.71 2.96 -2.10
N LEU A 43 0.84 2.45 -2.97
CA LEU A 43 -0.59 2.28 -2.70
C LEU A 43 -0.88 0.79 -2.57
N VAL A 44 -1.27 0.35 -1.38
CA VAL A 44 -1.70 -1.03 -1.11
C VAL A 44 -3.22 -1.13 -1.27
N THR A 45 -3.66 -2.02 -2.16
CA THR A 45 -5.07 -2.26 -2.45
C THR A 45 -5.53 -3.59 -1.88
N GLY A 46 -6.46 -3.54 -0.94
CA GLY A 46 -7.22 -4.69 -0.48
C GLY A 46 -8.50 -4.91 -1.29
N ASN A 47 -9.39 -5.73 -0.75
CA ASN A 47 -10.68 -6.03 -1.35
C ASN A 47 -11.64 -4.83 -1.27
N PHE A 48 -12.41 -4.65 -2.33
CA PHE A 48 -13.51 -3.70 -2.36
C PHE A 48 -14.82 -4.47 -2.44
N PRO A 49 -15.84 -4.13 -1.65
CA PRO A 49 -17.15 -4.72 -1.84
C PRO A 49 -17.64 -4.38 -3.26
N ILE A 50 -18.06 -5.40 -4.00
CA ILE A 50 -18.73 -5.23 -5.28
C ILE A 50 -20.18 -4.88 -4.94
N ASP A 51 -20.62 -3.71 -5.38
CA ASP A 51 -22.05 -3.41 -5.42
C ASP A 51 -22.62 -4.16 -6.63
N LEU A 52 -23.47 -5.16 -6.40
CA LEU A 52 -24.06 -5.99 -7.46
C LEU A 52 -24.97 -5.20 -8.40
N ILE A 53 -25.46 -4.02 -7.98
CA ILE A 53 -26.35 -3.15 -8.75
C ILE A 53 -25.54 -2.06 -9.46
N LYS A 54 -24.54 -1.48 -8.79
CA LYS A 54 -23.74 -0.35 -9.32
C LYS A 54 -22.41 -0.77 -9.94
N GLY A 55 -22.06 -2.05 -9.84
CA GLY A 55 -20.80 -2.60 -10.31
C GLY A 55 -19.60 -2.23 -9.42
N TYR A 56 -18.41 -2.43 -9.96
CA TYR A 56 -17.17 -2.17 -9.25
C TYR A 56 -16.82 -0.67 -9.28
N HIS A 57 -16.72 -0.04 -8.10
CA HIS A 57 -16.22 1.32 -7.97
C HIS A 57 -14.76 1.31 -7.50
N HIS A 58 -13.83 1.69 -8.38
CA HIS A 58 -12.46 2.00 -7.98
C HIS A 58 -12.49 3.11 -6.92
N SER A 59 -11.76 2.94 -5.82
CA SER A 59 -11.62 4.04 -4.87
C SER A 59 -10.94 5.26 -5.52
N HIS A 60 -11.30 6.46 -5.07
CA HIS A 60 -10.64 7.70 -5.51
C HIS A 60 -9.11 7.62 -5.42
N LYS A 61 -8.58 6.93 -4.38
CA LYS A 61 -7.14 6.74 -4.17
C LYS A 61 -6.48 5.93 -5.30
N ILE A 62 -7.17 4.92 -5.85
CA ILE A 62 -6.66 4.15 -7.00
C ILE A 62 -6.55 5.05 -8.23
N LEU A 63 -7.56 5.89 -8.47
CA LEU A 63 -7.57 6.82 -9.60
C LEU A 63 -6.45 7.87 -9.46
N GLU A 64 -6.29 8.44 -8.27
CA GLU A 64 -5.21 9.38 -7.94
C GLU A 64 -3.83 8.73 -8.14
N ALA A 65 -3.59 7.54 -7.61
CA ALA A 65 -2.31 6.84 -7.78
C ALA A 65 -2.00 6.52 -9.25
N LYS A 66 -3.01 6.08 -10.03
CA LYS A 66 -2.85 5.86 -11.48
C LYS A 66 -2.53 7.17 -12.20
N GLN A 67 -3.15 8.28 -11.81
CA GLN A 67 -2.86 9.60 -12.38
C GLN A 67 -1.44 10.06 -12.02
N SER A 68 -1.04 9.95 -10.76
CA SER A 68 0.33 10.25 -10.30
C SER A 68 1.37 9.43 -11.06
N LYS A 69 1.15 8.12 -11.23
CA LYS A 69 2.03 7.25 -12.01
C LYS A 69 2.16 7.72 -13.47
N ARG A 70 1.04 8.07 -14.13
CA ARG A 70 1.04 8.65 -15.49
C ARG A 70 1.80 9.98 -15.58
N LYS A 71 1.81 10.76 -14.49
CA LYS A 71 2.58 12.02 -14.37
C LYS A 71 4.07 11.79 -14.04
N GLY A 72 4.55 10.55 -14.06
CA GLY A 72 5.95 10.20 -13.82
C GLY A 72 6.33 10.01 -12.35
N GLN A 73 5.39 10.09 -11.41
CA GLN A 73 5.67 9.77 -10.02
C GLN A 73 6.03 8.28 -9.88
N ARG A 74 7.12 7.99 -9.17
CA ARG A 74 7.53 6.62 -8.81
C ARG A 74 6.63 6.09 -7.69
N ILE A 75 5.39 5.78 -8.03
CA ILE A 75 4.41 5.15 -7.15
C ILE A 75 4.09 3.73 -7.64
N MET A 76 4.24 2.75 -6.74
CA MET A 76 3.84 1.37 -6.96
C MET A 76 2.42 1.16 -6.44
N ILE A 77 1.54 0.63 -7.28
CA ILE A 77 0.22 0.14 -6.84
C ILE A 77 0.38 -1.36 -6.69
N MET A 78 0.05 -1.89 -5.50
CA MET A 78 0.26 -3.30 -5.18
C MET A 78 -0.96 -3.86 -4.44
N THR A 79 -1.27 -5.11 -4.72
CA THR A 79 -2.27 -5.92 -4.03
C THR A 79 -1.84 -6.24 -2.61
N GLU A 80 -2.78 -6.70 -1.78
CA GLU A 80 -2.45 -7.23 -0.44
C GLU A 80 -1.44 -8.39 -0.51
N LYS A 81 -1.57 -9.29 -1.50
CA LYS A 81 -0.63 -10.40 -1.69
C LYS A 81 0.80 -9.89 -1.92
N GLU A 82 0.98 -8.98 -2.87
CA GLU A 82 2.27 -8.37 -3.16
C GLU A 82 2.84 -7.61 -1.95
N PHE A 83 1.96 -7.02 -1.13
CA PHE A 83 2.36 -6.36 0.11
C PHE A 83 2.93 -7.34 1.13
N ILE A 84 2.30 -8.50 1.30
CA ILE A 84 2.79 -9.56 2.18
C ILE A 84 4.13 -10.12 1.68
N GLU A 85 4.26 -10.35 0.38
CA GLU A 85 5.51 -10.81 -0.24
C GLU A 85 6.64 -9.78 -0.04
N PHE A 86 6.32 -8.50 -0.21
CA PHE A 86 7.24 -7.40 0.08
C PHE A 86 7.69 -7.38 1.54
N LEU A 87 6.78 -7.57 2.50
CA LEU A 87 7.13 -7.65 3.91
C LEU A 87 8.02 -8.86 4.21
N ALA A 88 7.67 -10.04 3.68
CA ALA A 88 8.45 -11.26 3.85
C ALA A 88 9.89 -11.09 3.35
N GLN A 89 10.06 -10.53 2.14
CA GLN A 89 11.38 -10.22 1.59
C GLN A 89 12.13 -9.20 2.44
N THR A 90 11.44 -8.16 2.92
CA THR A 90 12.04 -7.14 3.80
C THR A 90 12.58 -7.77 5.09
N PHE A 91 11.81 -8.64 5.74
CA PHE A 91 12.27 -9.35 6.94
C PHE A 91 13.42 -10.31 6.65
N GLN A 92 13.42 -10.98 5.50
CA GLN A 92 14.52 -11.86 5.09
C GLN A 92 15.83 -11.08 4.85
N LEU A 93 15.76 -9.85 4.34
CA LEU A 93 16.94 -9.00 4.20
C LEU A 93 17.47 -8.56 5.57
N LEU A 94 16.57 -8.13 6.45
CA LEU A 94 16.93 -7.71 7.82
C LEU A 94 17.55 -8.85 8.63
N SER A 95 17.06 -10.09 8.50
CA SER A 95 17.64 -11.25 9.20
C SER A 95 19.03 -11.61 8.70
N LYS A 96 19.41 -11.18 7.50
CA LYS A 96 20.75 -11.34 6.93
C LYS A 96 21.69 -10.17 7.27
N GLY A 97 21.22 -9.16 8.03
CA GLY A 97 21.99 -7.96 8.35
C GLY A 97 22.21 -7.02 7.16
N LEU A 98 21.35 -7.12 6.13
CA LEU A 98 21.39 -6.31 4.90
C LEU A 98 20.38 -5.16 4.95
#